data_AF-A0A323TF10-F1
#
_entry.id   AF-A0A323TF10-F1
#
_cell.length_a   1.000
_cell.length_b   1.000
_cell.length_c   1.000
_cell.angle_alpha   90.00
_cell.angle_beta   90.00
_cell.angle_gamma   90.00
#
_symmetry.space_group_name_H-M   'P 1'
#
loop_
_entity.id
_entity.type
_entity.pdbx_description
1 polymer ?
#
loop_
_entity_poly.entity_id
_entity_poly.type
_entity_poly.pdbx_seq_one_letter_code
_entity_poly.pdbx_strand_id
1 'polypeptide(L)'
;MNMLKKMFISMMTMTILIISGFMFLFQGSVDGTLGMPDSPIGEKMEKSFEDESYVYYLNDEQILSAIEKGVTSTELIDDFLLDKSEVTELQETDVAFAYVETPYLTVLKESRNIFDRYGRRPVPQELKPELMDQFLPVHIRFYENKGYVYNVKVLQEDHEVEYFRRETRGSGSMKTLYVKVDDLDFSERAIVQVEDKIDPSINHSFYLDFQIYKP
;
A
#
# COMPACT_ATOMS: atom_id res chain seq x y z
N MET A 1 -43.63 29.39 33.08
CA MET A 1 -42.34 28.93 32.50
C MET A 1 -41.58 30.14 32.00
N ASN A 2 -40.56 30.59 32.75
CA ASN A 2 -39.88 31.88 32.57
C ASN A 2 -39.28 32.01 31.15
N MET A 3 -39.34 33.20 30.54
CA MET A 3 -38.82 33.48 29.19
C MET A 3 -37.37 32.98 29.00
N LEU A 4 -36.55 33.09 30.05
CA LEU A 4 -35.20 32.54 30.09
C LEU A 4 -35.11 31.03 29.76
N LYS A 5 -36.05 30.22 30.26
CA LYS A 5 -36.08 28.78 29.94
C LYS A 5 -36.41 28.53 28.48
N LYS A 6 -37.30 29.33 27.88
CA LYS A 6 -37.66 29.21 26.46
C LYS A 6 -36.50 29.62 25.55
N MET A 7 -35.75 30.66 25.91
CA MET A 7 -34.55 31.08 25.17
C MET A 7 -33.45 30.01 25.23
N PHE A 8 -33.24 29.41 26.40
CA PHE A 8 -32.21 28.37 26.56
C PHE A 8 -32.51 27.11 25.75
N ILE A 9 -33.79 26.67 25.76
CA ILE A 9 -34.24 25.52 24.98
C ILE A 9 -34.10 25.78 23.47
N SER A 10 -34.47 26.98 23.02
CA SER A 10 -34.35 27.39 21.61
C SER A 10 -32.89 27.44 21.15
N MET A 11 -31.98 27.93 22.00
CA MET A 11 -30.55 27.99 21.68
C MET A 11 -29.96 26.58 21.57
N MET A 12 -30.28 25.69 22.52
CA MET A 12 -29.83 24.28 22.46
C MET A 12 -30.32 23.57 21.20
N THR A 13 -31.59 23.75 20.82
CA THR A 13 -32.15 23.11 19.63
C THR A 13 -31.50 23.62 18.35
N MET A 14 -31.23 24.92 18.24
CA MET A 14 -30.49 25.46 17.09
C MET A 14 -29.06 24.91 17.01
N THR A 15 -28.33 24.88 18.13
CA THR A 15 -26.95 24.38 18.12
C THR A 15 -26.88 22.91 17.72
N ILE A 16 -27.81 22.08 18.20
CA ILE A 16 -27.90 20.68 17.80
C ILE A 16 -28.18 20.56 16.29
N LEU A 17 -29.12 21.35 15.75
CA LEU A 17 -29.42 21.33 14.32
C LEU A 17 -28.23 21.77 13.46
N ILE A 18 -27.47 22.78 13.90
CA ILE A 18 -26.28 23.26 13.20
C ILE A 18 -25.18 22.19 13.23
N ILE A 19 -24.90 21.59 14.39
CA ILE A 19 -23.87 20.54 14.52
C ILE A 19 -24.27 19.30 13.70
N SER A 20 -25.52 18.87 13.76
CA SER A 20 -26.02 17.73 12.98
C SER A 20 -25.99 18.03 11.47
N GLY A 21 -26.33 19.25 11.05
CA GLY A 21 -26.22 19.67 9.66
C GLY A 21 -24.76 19.69 9.18
N PHE A 22 -23.85 20.20 10.00
CA PHE A 22 -22.42 20.14 9.72
C PHE A 22 -21.92 18.68 9.66
N MET A 23 -22.29 17.83 10.61
CA MET A 23 -21.92 16.41 10.56
C MET A 23 -22.48 15.69 9.34
N PHE A 24 -23.70 16.02 8.90
CA PHE A 24 -24.28 15.44 7.69
C PHE A 24 -23.56 15.92 6.41
N LEU A 25 -23.19 17.21 6.35
CA LEU A 25 -22.37 17.75 5.25
C LEU A 25 -20.96 17.14 5.24
N PHE A 26 -20.40 16.85 6.41
CA PHE A 26 -19.10 16.20 6.54
C PHE A 26 -19.16 14.69 6.35
N GLN A 27 -20.30 14.00 6.50
CA GLN A 27 -20.41 12.56 6.23
C GLN A 27 -20.10 12.19 4.77
N GLY A 28 -20.25 13.13 3.82
CA GLY A 28 -19.77 12.96 2.44
C GLY A 28 -18.34 13.45 2.18
N SER A 29 -17.66 14.04 3.19
CA SER A 29 -16.38 14.74 3.04
C SER A 29 -15.28 14.27 4.02
N VAL A 30 -15.56 13.33 4.93
CA VAL A 30 -14.50 12.66 5.73
C VAL A 30 -13.88 11.54 4.89
N ASP A 31 -13.21 11.95 3.82
CA ASP A 31 -12.11 11.19 3.19
C ASP A 31 -11.04 12.15 2.61
N GLY A 32 -10.95 13.38 3.11
CA GLY A 32 -10.14 14.42 2.48
C GLY A 32 -9.44 15.34 3.46
N THR A 33 -8.28 14.95 3.97
CA THR A 33 -7.23 15.92 4.28
C THR A 33 -6.82 16.61 2.98
N LEU A 34 -6.88 17.95 2.97
CA LEU A 34 -6.38 18.85 1.93
C LEU A 34 -4.96 18.48 1.51
N GLY A 35 -4.88 17.73 0.43
CA GLY A 35 -3.70 17.40 -0.35
C GLY A 35 -4.22 16.67 -1.58
N MET A 36 -4.18 17.33 -2.74
CA MET A 36 -4.73 16.82 -3.99
C MET A 36 -4.27 15.36 -4.23
N PRO A 37 -5.19 14.39 -4.42
CA PRO A 37 -4.79 13.12 -4.98
C PRO A 37 -4.46 13.34 -6.46
N ASP A 38 -3.16 13.37 -6.79
CA ASP A 38 -2.69 13.10 -8.14
C ASP A 38 -2.91 11.62 -8.46
N SER A 39 -4.17 11.27 -8.74
CA SER A 39 -4.53 9.99 -9.34
C SER A 39 -5.82 10.18 -10.14
N PRO A 40 -5.88 9.76 -11.41
CA PRO A 40 -7.10 9.82 -12.19
C PRO A 40 -8.17 8.94 -11.54
N ILE A 41 -9.40 9.44 -11.59
CA ILE A 41 -10.61 8.81 -11.09
C ILE A 41 -10.80 7.45 -11.80
N GLY A 42 -10.74 6.35 -11.04
CA GLY A 42 -11.80 5.35 -11.11
C GLY A 42 -11.59 4.03 -11.85
N GLU A 43 -10.38 3.57 -12.17
CA GLU A 43 -10.22 2.16 -12.58
C GLU A 43 -10.14 1.26 -11.34
N LYS A 44 -11.23 0.53 -11.08
CA LYS A 44 -11.25 -0.52 -10.08
C LYS A 44 -10.27 -1.60 -10.53
N MET A 45 -9.24 -1.82 -9.73
CA MET A 45 -8.27 -2.89 -9.96
C MET A 45 -8.99 -4.24 -9.83
N GLU A 46 -9.19 -4.92 -10.94
CA GLU A 46 -9.72 -6.29 -10.92
C GLU A 46 -8.61 -7.21 -10.44
N LYS A 47 -8.92 -8.03 -9.44
CA LYS A 47 -8.01 -9.07 -8.96
C LYS A 47 -8.27 -10.34 -9.74
N SER A 48 -7.26 -10.83 -10.46
CA SER A 48 -7.21 -12.15 -11.07
C SER A 48 -5.97 -12.90 -10.58
N PHE A 49 -6.07 -14.22 -10.53
CA PHE A 49 -4.92 -15.08 -10.23
C PHE A 49 -5.09 -16.42 -10.96
N GLU A 50 -5.04 -16.34 -12.28
CA GLU A 50 -5.30 -17.43 -13.22
C GLU A 50 -4.10 -17.71 -14.14
N ASP A 51 -3.15 -16.77 -14.28
CA ASP A 51 -1.95 -16.95 -15.10
C ASP A 51 -0.89 -17.81 -14.39
N GLU A 52 -0.86 -19.10 -14.74
CA GLU A 52 0.14 -20.05 -14.24
C GLU A 52 1.57 -19.77 -14.74
N SER A 53 1.74 -18.92 -15.77
CA SER A 53 3.04 -18.53 -16.30
C SER A 53 3.67 -17.35 -15.55
N TYR A 54 2.90 -16.67 -14.71
CA TYR A 54 3.40 -15.57 -13.89
C TYR A 54 4.52 -16.05 -12.96
N VAL A 55 5.60 -15.28 -12.90
CA VAL A 55 6.83 -15.64 -12.17
C VAL A 55 6.62 -15.91 -10.68
N TYR A 56 5.59 -15.31 -10.08
CA TYR A 56 5.22 -15.50 -8.68
C TYR A 56 3.91 -16.25 -8.51
N TYR A 57 3.45 -16.97 -9.53
CA TYR A 57 2.29 -17.84 -9.42
C TYR A 57 2.50 -18.88 -8.31
N LEU A 58 1.40 -19.24 -7.63
CA LEU A 58 1.40 -20.17 -6.51
C LEU A 58 0.38 -21.27 -6.76
N ASN A 59 0.83 -22.52 -6.68
CA ASN A 59 -0.07 -23.65 -6.61
C ASN A 59 -0.67 -23.82 -5.19
N ASP A 60 -1.67 -24.70 -5.06
CA ASP A 60 -2.38 -24.92 -3.79
C ASP A 60 -1.45 -25.37 -2.65
N GLU A 61 -0.40 -26.13 -2.94
CA GLU A 61 0.57 -26.60 -1.94
C GLU A 61 1.44 -25.44 -1.43
N GLN A 62 1.90 -24.57 -2.32
CA GLN A 62 2.63 -23.35 -1.95
C GLN A 62 1.75 -22.38 -1.16
N ILE A 63 0.47 -22.24 -1.52
CA ILE A 63 -0.48 -21.45 -0.75
C ILE A 63 -0.66 -22.05 0.65
N LEU A 64 -0.81 -23.37 0.78
CA LEU A 64 -0.92 -24.04 2.08
C LEU A 64 0.33 -23.83 2.94
N SER A 65 1.52 -23.94 2.35
CA SER A 65 2.79 -23.69 3.02
C SER A 65 2.90 -22.24 3.51
N ALA A 66 2.52 -21.28 2.66
CA ALA A 66 2.47 -19.87 3.02
C ALA A 66 1.44 -19.62 4.14
N ILE A 67 0.26 -20.25 4.11
CA ILE A 67 -0.72 -20.15 5.21
C ILE A 67 -0.10 -20.64 6.53
N GLU A 68 0.61 -21.76 6.52
CA GLU A 68 1.25 -22.30 7.72
C GLU A 68 2.33 -21.35 8.26
N LYS A 69 3.17 -20.78 7.38
CA LYS A 69 4.17 -19.77 7.76
C LYS A 69 3.49 -18.50 8.30
N GLY A 70 2.45 -18.02 7.64
CA GLY A 70 1.74 -16.80 8.01
C GLY A 70 1.08 -16.87 9.39
N VAL A 71 0.55 -18.03 9.79
CA VAL A 71 -0.05 -18.19 11.13
C VAL A 71 0.96 -18.49 12.23
N THR A 72 2.19 -18.91 11.89
CA THR A 72 3.23 -19.27 12.88
C THR A 72 4.32 -18.22 13.05
N SER A 73 4.67 -17.45 12.02
CA SER A 73 5.75 -16.45 12.05
C SER A 73 5.31 -15.06 12.50
N THR A 74 6.10 -14.39 13.33
CA THR A 74 5.91 -12.97 13.69
C THR A 74 6.50 -12.01 12.67
N GLU A 75 7.51 -12.46 11.91
CA GLU A 75 8.21 -11.70 10.89
C GLU A 75 7.71 -12.17 9.52
N LEU A 76 6.93 -11.31 8.85
CA LEU A 76 6.28 -11.65 7.58
C LEU A 76 6.91 -10.91 6.39
N ILE A 77 7.38 -9.68 6.59
CA ILE A 77 7.84 -8.79 5.53
C ILE A 77 9.35 -8.79 5.34
N ASP A 78 10.12 -9.33 6.29
CA ASP A 78 11.58 -9.16 6.35
C ASP A 78 12.27 -9.81 5.13
N ASP A 79 11.75 -10.95 4.67
CA ASP A 79 12.21 -11.65 3.46
C ASP A 79 11.87 -10.90 2.14
N PHE A 80 11.07 -9.82 2.22
CA PHE A 80 10.56 -9.07 1.06
C PHE A 80 11.05 -7.63 1.01
N LEU A 81 11.89 -7.23 1.97
CA LEU A 81 12.51 -5.91 1.98
C LEU A 81 13.44 -5.75 0.77
N LEU A 82 13.45 -4.55 0.20
CA LEU A 82 14.35 -4.19 -0.90
C LEU A 82 15.66 -3.67 -0.33
N ASP A 83 16.77 -4.12 -0.91
CA ASP A 83 18.10 -3.67 -0.53
C ASP A 83 18.35 -2.24 -1.00
N LYS A 84 18.95 -1.40 -0.16
CA LYS A 84 19.35 -0.04 -0.57
C LYS A 84 20.46 -0.13 -1.62
N SER A 85 20.34 0.61 -2.72
CA SER A 85 21.47 0.78 -3.64
C SER A 85 22.53 1.66 -2.99
N GLU A 86 23.81 1.34 -3.15
CA GLU A 86 24.91 1.99 -2.44
C GLU A 86 24.89 3.54 -2.48
N VAL A 87 24.98 4.11 -1.27
CA VAL A 87 25.49 5.45 -0.89
C VAL A 87 24.88 6.68 -1.57
N THR A 88 23.83 7.22 -0.96
CA THR A 88 23.71 8.69 -0.80
C THR A 88 24.04 9.00 0.66
N GLU A 89 25.15 9.70 0.91
CA GLU A 89 25.65 10.03 2.24
C GLU A 89 24.59 10.78 3.09
N LEU A 90 24.37 10.28 4.32
CA LEU A 90 24.14 11.09 5.53
C LEU A 90 23.04 12.17 5.47
N GLN A 91 21.81 11.80 5.13
CA GLN A 91 20.64 12.46 5.71
C GLN A 91 19.77 11.40 6.38
N GLU A 92 19.16 11.73 7.53
CA GLU A 92 18.08 10.93 8.11
C GLU A 92 17.10 10.61 6.97
N THR A 93 17.10 9.36 6.51
CA THR A 93 16.31 9.01 5.33
C THR A 93 14.85 9.08 5.75
N ASP A 94 14.10 10.03 5.21
CA ASP A 94 12.65 10.13 5.39
C ASP A 94 11.91 8.84 4.96
N VAL A 95 12.62 7.96 4.23
CA VAL A 95 12.21 6.60 3.89
C VAL A 95 12.68 5.61 4.97
N ALA A 96 11.74 4.88 5.57
CA ALA A 96 12.04 3.83 6.53
C ALA A 96 12.53 2.56 5.83
N PHE A 97 11.75 2.05 4.87
CA PHE A 97 12.10 0.87 4.06
C PHE A 97 11.18 0.78 2.83
N ALA A 98 11.58 -0.04 1.86
CA ALA A 98 10.74 -0.45 0.74
C ALA A 98 10.62 -1.98 0.70
N TYR A 99 9.52 -2.50 0.18
CA TYR A 99 9.30 -3.94 0.01
C TYR A 99 8.41 -4.21 -1.21
N VAL A 100 8.53 -5.40 -1.77
CA VAL A 100 7.66 -5.89 -2.85
C VAL A 100 6.61 -6.84 -2.28
N GLU A 101 5.36 -6.70 -2.70
CA GLU A 101 4.28 -7.60 -2.27
C GLU A 101 3.98 -8.64 -3.35
N THR A 102 4.70 -9.76 -3.30
CA THR A 102 4.38 -10.91 -4.14
C THR A 102 3.10 -11.60 -3.64
N PRO A 103 2.43 -12.43 -4.48
CA PRO A 103 1.33 -13.27 -4.04
C PRO A 103 1.64 -14.07 -2.77
N TYR A 104 2.88 -14.53 -2.59
CA TYR A 104 3.30 -15.24 -1.39
C TYR A 104 3.18 -14.36 -0.14
N LEU A 105 3.67 -13.12 -0.20
CA LEU A 105 3.55 -12.18 0.91
C LEU A 105 2.08 -11.82 1.19
N THR A 106 1.24 -11.71 0.16
CA THR A 106 -0.21 -11.50 0.35
C THR A 106 -0.84 -12.68 1.11
N VAL A 107 -0.52 -13.93 0.76
CA VAL A 107 -0.98 -15.12 1.49
C VAL A 107 -0.51 -15.08 2.96
N LEU A 108 0.74 -14.73 3.22
CA LEU A 108 1.26 -14.58 4.59
C LEU A 108 0.47 -13.55 5.41
N LYS A 109 0.27 -12.35 4.84
CA LYS A 109 -0.42 -11.23 5.51
C LYS A 109 -1.88 -11.56 5.77
N GLU A 110 -2.60 -12.08 4.78
CA GLU A 110 -4.03 -12.38 4.93
C GLU A 110 -4.28 -13.58 5.85
N SER A 111 -3.43 -14.61 5.81
CA SER A 111 -3.54 -15.73 6.74
C SER A 111 -3.28 -15.31 8.19
N ARG A 112 -2.28 -14.47 8.45
CA ARG A 112 -2.05 -13.85 9.76
C ARG A 112 -3.26 -13.01 10.20
N ASN A 113 -3.77 -12.16 9.32
CA ASN A 113 -4.92 -11.30 9.60
C ASN A 113 -6.18 -12.12 9.96
N ILE A 114 -6.46 -13.21 9.25
CA ILE A 114 -7.57 -14.11 9.55
C ILE A 114 -7.33 -14.83 10.88
N PHE A 115 -6.12 -15.30 11.13
CA PHE A 115 -5.77 -15.97 12.39
C PHE A 115 -5.92 -15.04 13.59
N ASP A 116 -5.41 -13.82 13.51
CA ASP A 116 -5.47 -12.85 14.60
C ASP A 116 -6.91 -12.38 14.90
N ARG A 117 -7.76 -12.26 13.86
CA ARG A 117 -9.17 -11.84 14.03
C ARG A 117 -10.10 -12.96 14.45
N TYR A 118 -9.90 -14.18 13.95
CA TYR A 118 -10.87 -15.27 14.06
C TYR A 118 -10.32 -16.54 14.74
N GLY A 119 -9.02 -16.60 15.04
CA GLY A 119 -8.39 -17.74 15.71
C GLY A 119 -8.34 -19.03 14.88
N ARG A 120 -8.49 -18.94 13.56
CA ARG A 120 -8.49 -20.10 12.65
C ARG A 120 -7.51 -19.94 11.49
N ARG A 121 -7.11 -21.06 10.89
CA ARG A 121 -6.36 -21.08 9.63
C ARG A 121 -7.33 -20.98 8.45
N PRO A 122 -7.09 -20.11 7.45
CA PRO A 122 -7.86 -20.12 6.22
C PRO A 122 -7.52 -21.32 5.33
N VAL A 123 -8.35 -21.60 4.34
CA VAL A 123 -8.05 -22.53 3.24
C VAL A 123 -7.65 -21.77 1.96
N PRO A 124 -6.91 -22.39 1.01
CA PRO A 124 -6.44 -21.71 -0.21
C PRO A 124 -7.55 -21.01 -1.00
N GLN A 125 -8.74 -21.60 -1.07
CA GLN A 125 -9.89 -21.05 -1.81
C GLN A 125 -10.40 -19.73 -1.23
N GLU A 126 -10.14 -19.46 0.06
CA GLU A 126 -10.45 -18.16 0.68
C GLU A 126 -9.44 -17.07 0.30
N LEU A 127 -8.21 -17.45 -0.04
CA LEU A 127 -7.11 -16.50 -0.28
C LEU A 127 -6.85 -16.23 -1.75
N LYS A 128 -7.12 -17.18 -2.65
CA LYS A 128 -6.96 -16.98 -4.10
C LYS A 128 -7.62 -15.69 -4.64
N PRO A 129 -8.84 -15.31 -4.22
CA PRO A 129 -9.46 -14.06 -4.67
C PRO A 129 -8.72 -12.78 -4.25
N GLU A 130 -7.83 -12.87 -3.27
CA GLU A 130 -7.04 -11.73 -2.80
C GLU A 130 -5.74 -11.54 -3.57
N LEU A 131 -5.31 -12.56 -4.33
CA LEU A 131 -4.06 -12.59 -5.10
C LEU A 131 -4.22 -11.88 -6.44
N MET A 132 -3.07 -11.54 -7.03
CA MET A 132 -2.98 -10.76 -8.27
C MET A 132 -1.83 -11.28 -9.13
N ASP A 133 -2.10 -11.47 -10.42
CA ASP A 133 -1.12 -11.84 -11.45
C ASP A 133 -0.84 -10.73 -12.47
N GLN A 134 -1.71 -9.72 -12.55
CA GLN A 134 -1.57 -8.60 -13.50
C GLN A 134 -0.68 -7.45 -13.01
N PHE A 135 -0.53 -7.31 -11.69
CA PHE A 135 0.18 -6.18 -11.09
C PHE A 135 1.13 -6.64 -10.00
N LEU A 136 2.29 -5.99 -9.92
CA LEU A 136 3.27 -6.12 -8.85
C LEU A 136 3.22 -4.86 -7.96
N PRO A 137 2.69 -4.97 -6.72
CA PRO A 137 2.71 -3.87 -5.78
C PRO A 137 4.11 -3.67 -5.18
N VAL A 138 4.61 -2.44 -5.26
CA VAL A 138 5.85 -1.98 -4.62
C VAL A 138 5.49 -0.96 -3.54
N HIS A 139 5.87 -1.23 -2.31
CA HIS A 139 5.51 -0.43 -1.14
C HIS A 139 6.71 0.32 -0.60
N ILE A 140 6.53 1.61 -0.33
CA ILE A 140 7.55 2.49 0.22
C ILE A 140 6.99 3.07 1.51
N ARG A 141 7.67 2.77 2.62
CA ARG A 141 7.34 3.27 3.94
C ARG A 141 8.18 4.49 4.27
N PHE A 142 7.51 5.53 4.73
CA PHE A 142 8.11 6.78 5.14
C PHE A 142 7.97 6.94 6.66
N TYR A 143 8.93 7.65 7.26
CA TYR A 143 8.71 8.23 8.58
C TYR A 143 7.66 9.34 8.45
N GLU A 144 6.74 9.39 9.41
CA GLU A 144 5.67 10.39 9.48
C GLU A 144 4.81 10.49 8.19
N ASN A 145 4.61 11.69 7.66
CA ASN A 145 3.79 12.00 6.49
C ASN A 145 4.63 12.29 5.23
N LYS A 146 5.92 11.92 5.22
CA LYS A 146 6.86 12.32 4.19
C LYS A 146 6.56 11.76 2.80
N GLY A 147 5.71 10.74 2.68
CA GLY A 147 5.19 10.28 1.39
C GLY A 147 4.40 11.34 0.60
N TYR A 148 4.07 12.53 1.12
CA TYR A 148 3.56 13.62 0.26
C TYR A 148 4.64 14.44 -0.42
N VAL A 149 5.86 14.42 0.11
CA VAL A 149 7.01 15.21 -0.33
C VAL A 149 7.80 14.49 -1.42
N TYR A 150 7.77 13.16 -1.42
CA TYR A 150 8.52 12.35 -2.38
C TYR A 150 7.68 11.87 -3.56
N ASN A 151 8.32 11.81 -4.72
CA ASN A 151 7.92 11.01 -5.87
C ASN A 151 8.56 9.63 -5.78
N VAL A 152 7.91 8.62 -6.35
CA VAL A 152 8.44 7.27 -6.42
C VAL A 152 8.26 6.77 -7.84
N LYS A 153 9.29 6.12 -8.37
CA LYS A 153 9.36 5.56 -9.71
C LYS A 153 10.02 4.19 -9.66
N VAL A 154 9.79 3.39 -10.68
CA VAL A 154 10.50 2.12 -10.91
C VAL A 154 11.29 2.29 -12.20
N LEU A 155 12.57 1.97 -12.17
CA LEU A 155 13.48 2.05 -13.31
C LEU A 155 13.98 0.66 -13.68
N GLN A 156 14.05 0.37 -14.97
CA GLN A 156 14.65 -0.84 -15.52
C GLN A 156 15.47 -0.47 -16.76
N GLU A 157 16.73 -0.91 -16.82
CA GLU A 157 17.69 -0.49 -17.86
C GLU A 157 17.72 1.04 -18.10
N ASP A 158 17.68 1.84 -17.03
CA ASP A 158 17.62 3.32 -17.07
C ASP A 158 16.32 3.92 -17.67
N HIS A 159 15.28 3.12 -17.91
CA HIS A 159 13.96 3.56 -18.35
C HIS A 159 12.94 3.49 -17.21
N GLU A 160 12.07 4.51 -17.11
CA GLU A 160 10.97 4.49 -16.15
C GLU A 160 9.87 3.52 -16.61
N VAL A 161 9.55 2.55 -15.75
CA VAL A 161 8.40 1.65 -15.93
C VAL A 161 7.15 2.36 -15.42
N GLU A 162 6.16 2.54 -16.30
CA GLU A 162 4.93 3.22 -15.93
C GLU A 162 4.14 2.41 -14.88
N TYR A 163 3.71 3.08 -13.81
CA TYR A 163 2.76 2.48 -12.88
C TYR A 163 1.34 2.64 -13.41
N PHE A 164 0.53 1.59 -13.26
CA PHE A 164 -0.89 1.65 -13.55
C PHE A 164 -1.63 2.54 -12.54
N ARG A 165 -1.29 2.35 -11.26
CA ARG A 165 -1.92 3.08 -10.16
C ARG A 165 -0.92 3.37 -9.06
N ARG A 166 -1.11 4.52 -8.42
CA ARG A 166 -0.38 4.93 -7.23
C ARG A 166 -1.35 5.27 -6.11
N GLU A 167 -1.07 4.75 -4.92
CA GLU A 167 -1.81 5.03 -3.71
C GLU A 167 -0.90 5.65 -2.65
N THR A 168 -1.45 6.54 -1.84
CA THR A 168 -0.79 7.05 -0.63
C THR A 168 -1.73 6.78 0.55
N ARG A 169 -1.26 6.02 1.54
CA ARG A 169 -2.06 5.57 2.71
C ARG A 169 -1.45 6.06 4.01
N GLY A 170 -2.22 5.98 5.09
CA GLY A 170 -1.76 6.30 6.45
C GLY A 170 -1.24 7.73 6.57
N SER A 171 -1.96 8.70 5.99
CA SER A 171 -1.60 10.12 6.00
C SER A 171 -0.20 10.41 5.46
N GLY A 172 0.26 9.67 4.45
CA GLY A 172 1.58 9.87 3.84
C GLY A 172 2.69 8.95 4.38
N SER A 173 2.38 8.06 5.33
CA SER A 173 3.36 7.09 5.85
C SER A 173 3.66 5.92 4.90
N MET A 174 2.84 5.74 3.86
CA MET A 174 3.07 4.70 2.85
C MET A 174 2.67 5.18 1.46
N LYS A 175 3.51 4.90 0.47
CA LYS A 175 3.13 4.88 -0.94
C LYS A 175 3.15 3.46 -1.47
N THR A 176 2.25 3.18 -2.40
CA THR A 176 2.23 1.93 -3.16
C THR A 176 2.15 2.25 -4.63
N LEU A 177 3.06 1.67 -5.42
CA LEU A 177 3.01 1.66 -6.88
C LEU A 177 2.51 0.29 -7.32
N TYR A 178 1.52 0.27 -8.19
CA TYR A 178 1.05 -0.94 -8.85
C TYR A 178 1.60 -0.93 -10.28
N VAL A 179 2.64 -1.71 -10.51
CA VAL A 179 3.30 -1.83 -11.81
C VAL A 179 2.68 -3.01 -12.56
N LYS A 180 2.41 -2.88 -13.85
CA LYS A 180 1.90 -4.01 -14.63
C LYS A 180 3.00 -5.05 -14.79
N VAL A 181 2.63 -6.32 -14.67
CA VAL A 181 3.56 -7.44 -14.86
C VAL A 181 4.08 -7.49 -16.29
N ASP A 182 3.25 -7.15 -17.28
CA ASP A 182 3.64 -7.14 -18.70
C ASP A 182 4.67 -6.06 -19.07
N ASP A 183 4.81 -5.02 -18.23
CA ASP A 183 5.76 -3.92 -18.44
C ASP A 183 7.12 -4.18 -17.75
N LEU A 184 7.27 -5.33 -17.08
CA LEU A 184 8.48 -5.72 -16.35
C LEU A 184 9.20 -6.86 -17.07
N ASP A 185 10.53 -6.73 -17.21
CA ASP A 185 11.37 -7.88 -17.56
C ASP A 185 11.94 -8.51 -16.27
N PHE A 186 11.35 -9.63 -15.88
CA PHE A 186 11.74 -10.35 -14.66
C PHE A 186 13.14 -10.97 -14.73
N SER A 187 13.78 -11.02 -15.90
CA SER A 187 15.14 -11.54 -16.04
C SER A 187 16.22 -10.55 -15.57
N GLU A 188 15.86 -9.28 -15.43
CA GLU A 188 16.77 -8.22 -14.99
C GLU A 188 16.30 -7.54 -13.71
N ARG A 189 17.23 -6.88 -13.01
CA ARG A 189 16.90 -6.12 -11.79
C ARG A 189 16.24 -4.79 -12.14
N ALA A 190 15.31 -4.37 -11.30
CA ALA A 190 14.76 -3.02 -11.31
C ALA A 190 15.32 -2.17 -10.16
N ILE A 191 15.19 -0.85 -10.26
CA ILE A 191 15.53 0.12 -9.22
C ILE A 191 14.26 0.87 -8.83
N VAL A 192 13.88 0.80 -7.57
CA VAL A 192 12.82 1.64 -7.01
C VAL A 192 13.46 2.93 -6.52
N GLN A 193 13.17 4.03 -7.19
CA GLN A 193 13.75 5.33 -6.89
C GLN A 193 12.72 6.23 -6.19
N VAL A 194 13.15 6.87 -5.10
CA VAL A 194 12.38 7.82 -4.30
C VAL A 194 13.07 9.17 -4.39
N GLU A 195 12.42 10.17 -5.00
CA GLU A 195 13.01 11.48 -5.30
C GLU A 195 12.22 12.59 -4.59
N ASP A 196 12.90 13.58 -4.00
CA ASP A 196 12.22 14.77 -3.48
C ASP A 196 11.55 15.55 -4.63
N LYS A 197 10.31 15.99 -4.44
CA LYS A 197 9.53 16.72 -5.46
C LYS A 197 10.12 18.08 -5.82
N ILE A 198 10.80 18.73 -4.88
CA ILE A 198 11.38 20.07 -5.02
C ILE A 198 12.82 19.96 -5.50
N ASP A 199 13.59 19.01 -4.97
CA ASP A 199 15.00 18.78 -5.34
C ASP A 199 15.27 17.32 -5.72
N PRO A 200 15.14 16.94 -7.02
CA PRO A 200 15.37 15.57 -7.48
C PRO A 200 16.80 15.03 -7.27
N SER A 201 17.77 15.90 -6.94
CA SER A 201 19.12 15.44 -6.57
C SER A 201 19.13 14.71 -5.22
N ILE A 202 18.12 14.97 -4.38
CA ILE A 202 17.86 14.21 -3.15
C ILE A 202 17.02 12.99 -3.53
N ASN A 203 17.69 11.86 -3.65
CA ASN A 203 17.03 10.60 -3.94
C ASN A 203 17.59 9.41 -3.15
N HIS A 204 16.74 8.40 -3.01
CA HIS A 204 17.03 7.11 -2.42
C HIS A 204 16.61 6.02 -3.40
N SER A 205 17.48 5.04 -3.58
CA SER A 205 17.24 3.95 -4.53
C SER A 205 17.31 2.60 -3.82
N PHE A 206 16.44 1.70 -4.23
CA PHE A 206 16.37 0.33 -3.74
C PHE A 206 16.45 -0.65 -4.91
N TYR A 207 17.21 -1.73 -4.77
CA TYR A 207 17.27 -2.79 -5.75
C TYR A 207 16.09 -3.75 -5.58
N LEU A 208 15.42 -4.05 -6.70
CA LEU A 208 14.39 -5.05 -6.82
C LEU A 208 14.92 -6.16 -7.75
N ASP A 209 15.46 -7.21 -7.16
CA ASP A 209 15.85 -8.42 -7.88
C ASP A 209 14.69 -9.43 -7.83
N PHE A 210 13.99 -9.59 -8.96
CA PHE A 210 12.82 -10.45 -9.03
C PHE A 210 13.13 -11.93 -8.80
N GLN A 211 14.38 -12.36 -8.99
CA GLN A 211 14.76 -13.76 -8.81
C GLN A 211 14.79 -14.16 -7.33
N ILE A 212 15.01 -13.21 -6.42
CA ILE A 212 15.09 -13.46 -4.97
C ILE A 212 13.73 -13.84 -4.37
N TYR A 213 12.64 -13.28 -4.91
CA TYR A 213 11.31 -13.40 -4.30
C TYR A 213 10.43 -14.50 -4.92
N LYS A 214 11.03 -15.38 -5.72
CA LYS A 214 10.34 -16.53 -6.30
C LYS A 214 9.95 -17.54 -5.21
N PRO A 215 8.74 -18.13 -5.29
CA PRO A 215 8.22 -19.07 -4.29
C PRO A 215 8.83 -20.47 -4.36
#